data_AF-A0A1F6B021-F1
#
_entry.id   AF-A0A1F6B021-F1
#
_cell.length_a   1.000
_cell.length_b   1.000
_cell.length_c   1.000
_cell.angle_alpha   90.00
_cell.angle_beta   90.00
_cell.angle_gamma   90.00
#
_symmetry.space_group_name_H-M   'P 1'
#
loop_
_entity.id
_entity.type
_entity.pdbx_description
1 polymer ?
#
loop_
_entity_poly.entity_id
_entity_poly.type
_entity_poly.pdbx_seq_one_letter_code
_entity_poly.pdbx_strand_id
1 'polypeptide(L)'
;MILARNQPGGCFSFKHLLEDQQSFVYASSMASPRAILFREEHVYHLFNRGVERRSIFLSSRDRERFVSLLEYYRFYGISKSYSHYLALSLSERATFRQILDQQPLSVDILAYCLMPNHFHLLVRQNTKEGIHDFLSNVSNGYAKYFNTKRQRVGPLYQGPFKAVFVETDEQLIHLSRYIHINPVVSGIISLDDLDMYPWSSLPDYIGKVKTSFVTMPPILGYFKTSSSYRSFVYDQVGYPKQLEHIKHLVLEEV
;
A
#
# COMPACT_ATOMS: atom_id res chain seq x y z
N MET A 1 -10.72 8.69 31.15
CA MET A 1 -9.31 8.24 31.18
C MET A 1 -9.32 6.71 31.13
N ILE A 2 -9.48 6.14 29.94
CA ILE A 2 -9.50 4.68 29.74
C ILE A 2 -8.19 4.34 29.02
N LEU A 3 -7.36 3.60 29.73
CA LEU A 3 -6.04 3.14 29.32
C LEU A 3 -6.19 2.12 28.18
N ALA A 4 -5.69 2.46 26.99
CA ALA A 4 -5.50 1.50 25.91
C ALA A 4 -4.39 0.51 26.31
N ARG A 5 -4.76 -0.73 26.60
CA ARG A 5 -3.79 -1.84 26.68
C ARG A 5 -3.45 -2.27 25.26
N ASN A 6 -2.26 -1.91 24.81
CA ASN A 6 -1.59 -2.59 23.70
C ASN A 6 -1.39 -4.06 24.07
N GLN A 7 -2.05 -4.98 23.36
CA GLN A 7 -1.62 -6.38 23.30
C GLN A 7 -0.90 -6.62 21.97
N PRO A 8 0.35 -7.12 22.00
CA PRO A 8 1.04 -7.54 20.79
C PRO A 8 0.63 -8.99 20.44
N GLY A 9 0.29 -9.26 19.19
CA GLY A 9 0.35 -10.62 18.64
C GLY A 9 -0.96 -11.38 18.41
N GLY A 10 -2.11 -10.71 18.31
CA GLY A 10 -3.32 -11.36 17.79
C GLY A 10 -3.19 -11.64 16.28
N CYS A 11 -3.36 -12.90 15.87
CA CYS A 11 -3.57 -13.23 14.45
C CYS A 11 -4.82 -12.47 13.98
N PHE A 12 -4.65 -11.53 13.06
CA PHE A 12 -5.78 -10.84 12.42
C PHE A 12 -6.60 -11.92 11.70
N SER A 13 -7.89 -12.05 12.01
CA SER A 13 -8.79 -12.92 11.25
C SER A 13 -10.05 -12.14 10.96
N PHE A 14 -10.46 -12.12 9.68
CA PHE A 14 -11.70 -11.47 9.25
C PHE A 14 -12.96 -12.06 9.95
N LYS A 15 -12.85 -13.19 10.66
CA LYS A 15 -13.95 -13.80 11.43
C LYS A 15 -14.56 -12.89 12.50
N HIS A 16 -13.85 -11.88 13.01
CA HIS A 16 -14.37 -10.94 14.00
C HIS A 16 -15.04 -9.68 13.42
N LEU A 17 -15.06 -9.51 12.08
CA LEU A 17 -15.58 -8.30 11.42
C LEU A 17 -17.00 -8.47 10.83
N LEU A 18 -17.64 -9.63 11.03
CA LEU A 18 -18.90 -10.01 10.37
C LEU A 18 -20.18 -9.47 11.03
N GLU A 19 -20.11 -8.73 12.14
CA GLU A 19 -21.33 -8.29 12.85
C GLU A 19 -22.06 -7.10 12.17
N ASP A 20 -21.50 -6.50 11.12
CA ASP A 20 -22.01 -5.26 10.52
C ASP A 20 -22.60 -5.42 9.09
N GLN A 21 -23.09 -6.63 8.78
CA GLN A 21 -23.56 -7.00 7.42
C GLN A 21 -25.01 -6.60 7.06
N GLN A 22 -25.77 -5.94 7.95
CA GLN A 22 -27.14 -5.52 7.62
C GLN A 22 -27.20 -4.14 6.96
N SER A 23 -26.72 -4.00 5.71
CA SER A 23 -27.06 -2.87 4.80
C SER A 23 -26.52 -3.08 3.37
N PHE A 24 -26.87 -4.20 2.72
CA PHE A 24 -26.61 -4.37 1.29
C PHE A 24 -27.93 -4.40 0.53
N VAL A 25 -28.41 -3.23 0.09
CA VAL A 25 -29.44 -3.15 -0.95
C VAL A 25 -28.74 -2.96 -2.28
N TYR A 26 -28.84 -4.01 -3.11
CA TYR A 26 -28.55 -3.97 -4.53
C TYR A 26 -29.34 -2.84 -5.20
N ALA A 27 -28.66 -1.87 -5.78
CA ALA A 27 -29.25 -0.97 -6.77
C ALA A 27 -28.42 -1.05 -8.04
N SER A 28 -28.98 -1.75 -9.03
CA SER A 28 -28.62 -1.67 -10.44
C SER A 28 -29.04 -0.31 -11.00
N SER A 29 -28.12 0.40 -11.64
CA SER A 29 -28.34 1.22 -12.85
C SER A 29 -27.16 2.18 -13.02
N MET A 30 -26.89 2.50 -14.28
CA MET A 30 -25.78 3.34 -14.75
C MET A 30 -25.69 4.67 -13.99
N ALA A 31 -24.61 4.86 -13.22
CA ALA A 31 -24.16 6.15 -12.69
C ALA A 31 -22.71 6.00 -12.18
N SER A 32 -21.95 7.10 -12.21
CA SER A 32 -20.63 7.36 -11.61
C SER A 32 -20.06 6.27 -10.69
N PRO A 33 -18.77 5.88 -10.78
CA PRO A 33 -18.18 4.91 -9.87
C PRO A 33 -18.50 5.31 -8.44
N ARG A 34 -19.25 4.47 -7.73
CA ARG A 34 -19.65 4.70 -6.34
C ARG A 34 -18.38 5.02 -5.55
N ALA A 35 -18.37 6.17 -4.88
CA ALA A 35 -17.30 6.51 -3.95
C ALA A 35 -17.18 5.34 -2.95
N ILE A 36 -16.03 4.69 -2.92
CA ILE A 36 -15.76 3.61 -1.97
C ILE A 36 -15.75 4.24 -0.59
N LEU A 37 -16.69 3.83 0.26
CA LEU A 37 -16.68 4.19 1.67
C LEU A 37 -15.68 3.29 2.38
N PHE A 38 -14.51 3.84 2.71
CA PHE A 38 -13.49 3.12 3.47
C PHE A 38 -13.94 2.94 4.92
N ARG A 39 -13.82 1.72 5.44
CA ARG A 39 -14.13 1.37 6.82
C ARG A 39 -12.85 1.22 7.62
N GLU A 40 -12.87 1.69 8.87
CA GLU A 40 -11.78 1.45 9.82
C GLU A 40 -11.59 -0.06 10.06
N GLU A 41 -10.35 -0.46 10.34
CA GLU A 41 -9.88 -1.84 10.51
C GLU A 41 -10.02 -2.75 9.26
N HIS A 42 -10.50 -2.23 8.14
CA HIS A 42 -10.63 -2.97 6.89
C HIS A 42 -9.43 -2.73 5.96
N VAL A 43 -9.10 -3.76 5.17
CA VAL A 43 -7.95 -3.78 4.27
C VAL A 43 -8.39 -3.56 2.83
N TYR A 44 -7.63 -2.75 2.10
CA TYR A 44 -7.89 -2.41 0.71
C TYR A 44 -6.61 -2.55 -0.13
N HIS A 45 -6.79 -3.07 -1.35
CA HIS A 45 -5.80 -2.93 -2.41
C HIS A 45 -5.93 -1.57 -3.06
N LEU A 46 -4.91 -0.73 -2.97
CA LEU A 46 -4.85 0.58 -3.58
C LEU A 46 -3.83 0.59 -4.72
N PHE A 47 -4.19 1.15 -5.86
CA PHE A 47 -3.29 1.24 -7.00
C PHE A 47 -3.62 2.42 -7.91
N ASN A 48 -2.61 2.90 -8.63
CA ASN A 48 -2.78 3.89 -9.69
C ASN A 48 -1.67 3.74 -10.74
N ARG A 49 -1.94 4.20 -11.96
CA ARG A 49 -1.06 4.11 -13.12
C ARG A 49 -0.85 5.45 -13.79
N GLY A 50 0.31 5.64 -14.40
CA GLY A 50 0.62 6.81 -15.22
C GLY A 50 -0.33 6.95 -16.42
N VAL A 51 -0.67 8.19 -16.77
CA VAL A 51 -1.43 8.48 -18.01
C VAL A 51 -0.73 7.87 -19.23
N GLU A 52 -1.51 7.33 -20.16
CA GLU A 52 -0.99 6.66 -21.37
C GLU A 52 -0.04 5.50 -21.04
N ARG A 53 -0.23 4.85 -19.88
CA ARG A 53 0.61 3.76 -19.36
C ARG A 53 2.09 4.13 -19.18
N ARG A 54 2.42 5.43 -19.15
CA ARG A 54 3.80 5.90 -19.07
C ARG A 54 4.46 5.53 -17.76
N SER A 55 5.77 5.37 -17.78
CA SER A 55 6.57 5.23 -16.57
C SER A 55 6.43 6.46 -15.68
N ILE A 56 6.06 6.23 -14.42
CA ILE A 56 5.98 7.24 -13.38
C ILE A 56 7.25 7.26 -12.52
N PHE A 57 8.03 6.17 -12.48
CA PHE A 57 9.34 6.12 -11.84
C PHE A 57 10.45 5.93 -12.89
N LEU A 58 11.21 6.99 -13.21
CA LEU A 58 12.29 6.91 -14.21
C LEU A 58 13.68 6.68 -13.59
N SER A 59 13.79 6.78 -12.27
CA SER A 59 15.04 6.63 -11.54
C SER A 59 14.81 6.08 -10.14
N SER A 60 15.85 5.53 -9.51
CA SER A 60 15.81 5.11 -8.11
C SER A 60 15.37 6.24 -7.18
N ARG A 61 15.86 7.46 -7.43
CA ARG A 61 15.48 8.66 -6.66
C ARG A 61 13.98 9.00 -6.74
N ASP A 62 13.34 8.66 -7.85
CA ASP A 62 11.89 8.84 -7.96
C ASP A 62 11.13 7.83 -7.08
N ARG A 63 11.61 6.60 -6.99
CA ARG A 63 11.02 5.56 -6.13
C ARG A 63 11.30 5.83 -4.65
N GLU A 64 12.53 6.22 -4.30
CA GLU A 64 12.88 6.70 -2.96
C GLU A 64 11.96 7.83 -2.51
N ARG A 65 11.74 8.83 -3.38
CA ARG A 65 10.81 9.93 -3.09
C ARG A 65 9.40 9.42 -2.79
N PHE A 66 8.92 8.46 -3.57
CA PHE A 66 7.59 7.88 -3.37
C PHE A 66 7.48 7.11 -2.07
N VAL A 67 8.49 6.27 -1.75
CA VAL A 67 8.58 5.55 -0.48
C VAL A 67 8.59 6.52 0.72
N SER A 68 9.36 7.62 0.64
CA SER A 68 9.35 8.63 1.70
C SER A 68 7.99 9.31 1.87
N LEU A 69 7.20 9.46 0.80
CA LEU A 69 5.85 9.99 0.89
C LEU A 69 4.91 8.99 1.57
N LEU A 70 5.02 7.70 1.25
CA LEU A 70 4.27 6.63 1.93
C LEU A 70 4.58 6.62 3.44
N GLU A 71 5.85 6.67 3.81
CA GLU A 71 6.27 6.70 5.22
C GLU A 71 5.84 7.99 5.94
N TYR A 72 5.86 9.13 5.25
CA TYR A 72 5.51 10.42 5.83
C TYR A 72 4.01 10.56 6.05
N TYR A 73 3.18 10.19 5.06
CA TYR A 73 1.75 10.48 5.07
C TYR A 73 0.87 9.48 5.83
N ARG A 74 1.44 8.37 6.34
CA ARG A 74 0.69 7.33 7.08
C ARG A 74 0.22 7.73 8.48
N PHE A 75 0.62 8.88 8.98
CA PHE A 75 0.26 9.37 10.31
C PHE A 75 -1.03 10.18 10.26
N TYR A 76 -1.81 10.11 11.34
CA TYR A 76 -2.98 10.94 11.52
C TYR A 76 -2.58 12.39 11.84
N GLY A 77 -3.39 13.36 11.39
CA GLY A 77 -3.25 14.76 11.79
C GLY A 77 -2.01 15.49 11.26
N ILE A 78 -1.44 15.05 10.12
CA ILE A 78 -0.25 15.69 9.53
C ILE A 78 -0.53 17.16 9.20
N SER A 79 0.21 18.06 9.85
CA SER A 79 0.02 19.50 9.73
C SER A 79 0.88 20.17 8.66
N LYS A 80 1.84 19.45 8.06
CA LYS A 80 2.77 19.98 7.05
C LYS A 80 2.79 19.11 5.81
N SER A 81 2.88 19.74 4.64
CA SER A 81 3.19 18.99 3.43
C SER A 81 4.64 18.48 3.49
N TYR A 82 4.91 17.36 2.81
CA TYR A 82 6.25 16.79 2.78
C TYR A 82 7.30 17.77 2.21
N SER A 83 6.93 18.58 1.21
CA SER A 83 7.82 19.63 0.68
C SER A 83 8.15 20.70 1.72
N HIS A 84 7.16 21.10 2.54
CA HIS A 84 7.41 22.06 3.62
C HIS A 84 8.29 21.43 4.70
N TYR A 85 8.03 20.17 5.07
CA TYR A 85 8.88 19.42 6.00
C TYR A 85 10.35 19.37 5.54
N LEU A 86 10.60 19.13 4.25
CA LEU A 86 11.96 19.14 3.70
C LEU A 86 12.62 20.53 3.67
N ALA A 87 11.85 21.60 3.72
CA ALA A 87 12.37 22.97 3.76
C ALA A 87 12.78 23.43 5.16
N LEU A 88 12.34 22.73 6.21
CA LEU A 88 12.73 23.02 7.60
C LEU A 88 14.24 22.81 7.82
N SER A 89 14.80 23.46 8.83
CA SER A 89 16.15 23.17 9.32
C SER A 89 16.24 21.75 9.90
N LEU A 90 17.47 21.23 10.09
CA LEU A 90 17.66 19.87 10.61
C LEU A 90 17.08 19.68 12.02
N SER A 91 17.25 20.68 12.90
CA SER A 91 16.70 20.64 14.27
C SER A 91 15.17 20.66 14.26
N GLU A 92 14.56 21.55 13.46
CA GLU A 92 13.10 21.60 13.32
C GLU A 92 12.52 20.31 12.74
N ARG A 93 13.21 19.68 11.77
CA ARG A 93 12.80 18.37 11.24
C ARG A 93 12.86 17.29 12.30
N ALA A 94 13.90 17.28 13.14
CA ALA A 94 14.04 16.31 14.21
C ALA A 94 12.92 16.47 15.24
N THR A 95 12.64 17.70 15.69
CA THR A 95 11.53 17.99 16.61
C THR A 95 10.19 17.61 16.00
N PHE A 96 9.94 17.99 14.74
CA PHE A 96 8.69 17.63 14.05
C PHE A 96 8.54 16.11 13.93
N ARG A 97 9.63 15.39 13.61
CA ARG A 97 9.61 13.92 13.49
C ARG A 97 9.30 13.27 14.83
N GLN A 98 9.88 13.74 15.94
CA GLN A 98 9.57 13.23 17.28
C GLN A 98 8.08 13.40 17.64
N ILE A 99 7.48 14.54 17.28
CA ILE A 99 6.05 14.78 17.50
C ILE A 99 5.21 13.85 16.62
N LEU A 100 5.61 13.69 15.35
CA LEU A 100 4.91 12.84 14.38
C LEU A 100 4.96 11.36 14.77
N ASP A 101 6.10 10.89 15.28
CA ASP A 101 6.28 9.51 15.76
C ASP A 101 5.38 9.15 16.95
N GLN A 102 4.88 10.16 17.67
CA GLN A 102 3.93 9.98 18.77
C GLN A 102 2.47 10.01 18.31
N GLN A 103 2.20 10.39 17.05
CA GLN A 103 0.85 10.37 16.50
C GLN A 103 0.40 8.95 16.15
N PRO A 104 -0.89 8.64 16.28
CA PRO A 104 -1.42 7.39 15.75
C PRO A 104 -1.27 7.35 14.23
N LEU A 105 -1.19 6.14 13.68
CA LEU A 105 -1.22 5.92 12.24
C LEU A 105 -2.66 6.11 11.72
N SER A 106 -2.84 6.89 10.65
CA SER A 106 -4.11 6.96 9.92
C SER A 106 -4.35 5.70 9.09
N VAL A 107 -3.26 5.07 8.64
CA VAL A 107 -3.27 3.83 7.87
C VAL A 107 -2.07 2.95 8.24
N ASP A 108 -2.25 1.63 8.13
CA ASP A 108 -1.14 0.69 8.08
C ASP A 108 -0.83 0.27 6.64
N ILE A 109 0.44 0.34 6.27
CA ILE A 109 0.92 -0.20 4.99
C ILE A 109 1.34 -1.64 5.26
N LEU A 110 0.54 -2.59 4.79
CA LEU A 110 0.78 -4.02 4.98
C LEU A 110 1.78 -4.55 3.94
N ALA A 111 1.59 -4.20 2.66
CA ALA A 111 2.52 -4.55 1.60
C ALA A 111 2.58 -3.47 0.52
N TYR A 112 3.68 -3.40 -0.22
CA TYR A 112 3.77 -2.54 -1.39
C TYR A 112 4.68 -3.12 -2.48
N CYS A 113 4.47 -2.66 -3.71
CA CYS A 113 5.38 -2.85 -4.83
C CYS A 113 5.26 -1.67 -5.81
N LEU A 114 6.40 -1.09 -6.20
CA LEU A 114 6.50 -0.02 -7.18
C LEU A 114 6.96 -0.59 -8.52
N MET A 115 6.10 -0.44 -9.51
CA MET A 115 6.31 -0.86 -10.90
C MET A 115 6.64 0.38 -11.74
N PRO A 116 7.39 0.29 -12.85
CA PRO A 116 7.81 1.47 -13.61
C PRO A 116 6.69 2.47 -13.93
N ASN A 117 5.49 1.99 -14.29
CA ASN A 117 4.34 2.81 -14.66
C ASN A 117 3.18 2.83 -13.64
N HIS A 118 3.22 2.04 -12.57
CA HIS A 118 2.14 1.98 -11.58
C HIS A 118 2.67 1.56 -10.20
N PHE A 119 1.79 1.55 -9.20
CA PHE A 119 2.13 1.02 -7.88
C PHE A 119 0.99 0.16 -7.35
N HIS A 120 1.32 -0.75 -6.45
CA HIS A 120 0.39 -1.57 -5.68
C HIS A 120 0.65 -1.37 -4.19
N LEU A 121 -0.38 -1.05 -3.41
CA LEU A 121 -0.34 -0.91 -1.96
C LEU A 121 -1.44 -1.76 -1.34
N LEU A 122 -1.12 -2.50 -0.30
CA LEU A 122 -2.09 -3.19 0.55
C LEU A 122 -2.16 -2.44 1.87
N VAL A 123 -3.30 -1.80 2.13
CA VAL A 123 -3.42 -0.78 3.18
C VAL A 123 -4.62 -1.06 4.06
N ARG A 124 -4.43 -1.03 5.39
CA ARG A 124 -5.53 -1.00 6.35
C ARG A 124 -5.84 0.43 6.73
N GLN A 125 -7.12 0.79 6.76
CA GLN A 125 -7.55 2.08 7.31
C GLN A 125 -7.66 1.99 8.83
N ASN A 126 -7.03 2.90 9.56
CA ASN A 126 -7.09 2.93 11.03
C ASN A 126 -7.94 4.10 11.55
N THR A 127 -8.13 5.14 10.73
CA THR A 127 -8.95 6.31 11.07
C THR A 127 -9.89 6.66 9.94
N LYS A 128 -11.03 7.27 10.26
CA LYS A 128 -11.97 7.83 9.27
C LYS A 128 -11.24 8.68 8.22
N GLU A 129 -11.58 8.49 6.95
CA GLU A 129 -10.93 9.08 5.77
C GLU A 129 -9.42 8.83 5.64
N GLY A 130 -8.83 7.95 6.45
CA GLY A 130 -7.39 7.74 6.53
C GLY A 130 -6.76 7.35 5.19
N ILE A 131 -7.38 6.42 4.45
CA ILE A 131 -6.88 6.00 3.12
C ILE A 131 -6.99 7.13 2.10
N HIS A 132 -8.12 7.84 2.10
CA HIS A 132 -8.35 8.94 1.17
C HIS A 132 -7.29 10.03 1.35
N ASP A 133 -7.10 10.49 2.58
CA ASP A 133 -6.16 11.57 2.90
C ASP A 133 -4.71 11.13 2.67
N PHE A 134 -4.37 9.91 3.09
CA PHE A 134 -3.07 9.31 2.86
C PHE A 134 -2.70 9.31 1.37
N LEU A 135 -3.52 8.66 0.54
CA LEU A 135 -3.15 8.39 -0.84
C LEU A 135 -3.35 9.62 -1.75
N SER A 136 -4.28 10.52 -1.41
CA SER A 136 -4.41 11.83 -2.05
C SER A 136 -3.13 12.66 -1.82
N ASN A 137 -2.63 12.73 -0.59
CA ASN A 137 -1.41 13.48 -0.29
C ASN A 137 -0.16 12.87 -0.95
N VAL A 138 -0.02 11.54 -0.92
CA VAL A 138 1.07 10.83 -1.60
C VAL A 138 1.04 11.11 -3.11
N SER A 139 -0.12 10.92 -3.75
CA SER A 139 -0.27 11.07 -5.20
C SER A 139 -0.04 12.51 -5.65
N ASN A 140 -0.63 13.48 -4.96
CA ASN A 140 -0.48 14.90 -5.28
C ASN A 140 0.95 15.40 -5.04
N GLY A 141 1.54 15.02 -3.90
CA GLY A 141 2.93 15.35 -3.56
C GLY A 141 3.91 14.78 -4.59
N TYR A 142 3.70 13.53 -5.00
CA TYR A 142 4.54 12.89 -6.01
C TYR A 142 4.35 13.47 -7.41
N ALA A 143 3.12 13.68 -7.86
CA ALA A 143 2.83 14.27 -9.16
C ALA A 143 3.46 15.66 -9.29
N LYS A 144 3.36 16.49 -8.24
CA LYS A 144 4.02 17.80 -8.18
C LYS A 144 5.54 17.66 -8.29
N TYR A 145 6.15 16.78 -7.49
CA TYR A 145 7.60 16.51 -7.57
C TYR A 145 8.03 16.08 -8.98
N PHE A 146 7.32 15.11 -9.56
CA PHE A 146 7.63 14.56 -10.88
C PHE A 146 7.55 15.63 -11.96
N ASN A 147 6.45 16.40 -11.97
CA ASN A 147 6.20 17.44 -12.95
C ASN A 147 7.20 18.59 -12.84
N THR A 148 7.49 19.08 -11.63
CA THR A 148 8.48 20.14 -11.42
C THR A 148 9.88 19.70 -11.85
N LYS A 149 10.31 18.48 -11.46
CA LYS A 149 11.64 17.93 -11.82
C LYS A 149 11.82 17.78 -13.34
N ARG A 150 10.73 17.61 -14.08
CA ARG A 150 10.73 17.33 -15.52
C ARG A 150 10.14 18.45 -16.37
N GLN A 151 9.88 19.62 -15.77
CA GLN A 151 9.25 20.77 -16.44
C GLN A 151 7.97 20.40 -17.21
N ARG A 152 7.20 19.46 -16.66
CA ARG A 152 5.98 18.93 -17.28
C ARG A 152 4.74 19.64 -16.73
N VAL A 153 3.74 19.78 -17.59
CA VAL A 153 2.37 20.20 -17.23
C VAL A 153 1.40 19.04 -17.43
N GLY A 154 0.30 19.04 -16.67
CA GLY A 154 -0.80 18.08 -16.79
C GLY A 154 -0.74 16.92 -15.79
N PRO A 155 -1.76 16.04 -15.83
CA PRO A 155 -1.92 14.94 -14.89
C PRO A 155 -0.82 13.90 -15.06
N LEU A 156 -0.29 13.37 -13.95
CA LEU A 156 0.65 12.24 -13.98
C LEU A 156 -0.09 10.91 -14.09
N TYR A 157 -1.21 10.76 -13.38
CA TYR A 157 -1.98 9.52 -13.25
C TYR A 157 -3.23 9.50 -14.11
N GLN A 158 -3.73 8.31 -14.47
CA GLN A 158 -4.94 8.08 -15.26
C GLN A 158 -6.25 8.31 -14.46
N GLY A 159 -6.29 9.40 -13.69
CA GLY A 159 -7.39 9.76 -12.81
C GLY A 159 -7.13 9.43 -11.34
N PRO A 160 -8.20 9.38 -10.52
CA PRO A 160 -8.13 8.98 -9.12
C PRO A 160 -7.51 7.59 -8.95
N PHE A 161 -6.93 7.33 -7.77
CA PHE A 161 -6.50 5.97 -7.44
C PHE A 161 -7.71 5.03 -7.42
N LYS A 162 -7.48 3.76 -7.74
CA LYS A 162 -8.49 2.73 -7.56
C LYS A 162 -8.27 2.04 -6.22
N ALA A 163 -9.36 1.57 -5.63
CA ALA A 163 -9.32 0.79 -4.42
C ALA A 163 -10.23 -0.45 -4.58
N VAL A 164 -9.81 -1.58 -4.01
CA VAL A 164 -10.63 -2.78 -3.93
C VAL A 164 -10.58 -3.31 -2.51
N PHE A 165 -11.75 -3.63 -1.95
CA PHE A 165 -11.88 -4.17 -0.60
C PHE A 165 -11.38 -5.62 -0.54
N VAL A 166 -10.66 -5.97 0.52
CA VAL A 166 -10.20 -7.34 0.81
C VAL A 166 -11.13 -7.95 1.86
N GLU A 167 -11.91 -8.94 1.45
CA GLU A 167 -13.01 -9.52 2.23
C GLU A 167 -12.56 -10.69 3.12
N THR A 168 -11.49 -11.41 2.73
CA THR A 168 -11.12 -12.67 3.39
C THR A 168 -9.63 -12.80 3.68
N ASP A 169 -9.30 -13.67 4.65
CA ASP A 169 -7.93 -14.01 5.04
C ASP A 169 -7.16 -14.58 3.83
N GLU A 170 -7.85 -15.38 3.00
CA GLU A 170 -7.30 -15.98 1.79
C GLU A 170 -6.98 -14.92 0.73
N GLN A 171 -7.90 -13.98 0.47
CA GLN A 171 -7.67 -12.86 -0.43
C GLN A 171 -6.48 -12.03 0.04
N LEU A 172 -6.36 -11.78 1.35
CA LEU A 172 -5.26 -11.01 1.94
C LEU A 172 -3.89 -11.64 1.65
N ILE A 173 -3.70 -12.92 1.95
CA ILE A 173 -2.41 -13.58 1.75
C ILE A 173 -2.08 -13.72 0.26
N HIS A 174 -3.05 -14.07 -0.60
CA HIS A 174 -2.81 -14.22 -2.04
C HIS A 174 -2.55 -12.89 -2.73
N LEU A 175 -3.23 -11.82 -2.31
CA LEU A 175 -2.97 -10.49 -2.81
C LEU A 175 -1.59 -10.00 -2.39
N SER A 176 -1.16 -10.25 -1.15
CA SER A 176 0.22 -9.91 -0.72
C SER A 176 1.27 -10.58 -1.61
N ARG A 177 1.06 -11.87 -1.92
CA ARG A 177 1.89 -12.63 -2.84
C ARG A 177 1.87 -12.04 -4.25
N TYR A 178 0.69 -11.70 -4.77
CA TYR A 178 0.55 -11.05 -6.08
C TYR A 178 1.38 -9.78 -6.14
N ILE A 179 1.26 -8.90 -5.14
CA ILE A 179 2.00 -7.64 -5.06
C ILE A 179 3.51 -7.87 -5.09
N HIS A 180 4.01 -8.83 -4.31
CA HIS A 180 5.44 -9.12 -4.24
C HIS A 180 6.00 -9.76 -5.50
N ILE A 181 5.29 -10.71 -6.12
CA ILE A 181 5.78 -11.40 -7.33
C ILE A 181 5.59 -10.59 -8.62
N ASN A 182 4.82 -9.50 -8.56
CA ASN A 182 4.45 -8.70 -9.75
C ASN A 182 5.64 -8.24 -10.62
N PRO A 183 6.80 -7.83 -10.07
CA PRO A 183 7.98 -7.48 -10.86
C PRO A 183 8.50 -8.63 -11.73
N VAL A 184 8.41 -9.87 -11.23
CA VAL A 184 8.80 -11.08 -11.97
C VAL A 184 7.77 -11.39 -13.05
N VAL A 185 6.49 -11.39 -12.68
CA VAL A 185 5.37 -11.69 -13.61
C VAL A 185 5.34 -10.70 -14.77
N SER A 186 5.69 -9.43 -14.53
CA SER A 186 5.74 -8.38 -15.56
C SER A 186 7.08 -8.34 -16.32
N GLY A 187 8.00 -9.27 -16.06
CA GLY A 187 9.30 -9.37 -16.74
C GLY A 187 10.28 -8.24 -16.43
N ILE A 188 10.14 -7.54 -15.31
CA ILE A 188 11.05 -6.44 -14.91
C ILE A 188 12.34 -6.98 -14.33
N ILE A 189 12.25 -8.07 -13.57
CA ILE A 189 13.37 -8.76 -12.94
C ILE A 189 13.21 -10.28 -13.12
N SER A 190 14.31 -11.02 -12.93
CA SER A 190 14.25 -12.47 -12.84
C SER A 190 13.70 -12.93 -11.47
N LEU A 191 13.31 -14.21 -11.38
CA LEU A 191 12.88 -14.79 -10.09
C LEU A 191 14.02 -14.81 -9.05
N ASP A 192 15.27 -14.90 -9.50
CA ASP A 192 16.46 -14.95 -8.64
C ASP A 192 16.72 -13.59 -7.96
N ASP A 193 16.29 -12.50 -8.58
CA ASP A 193 16.46 -11.13 -8.07
C ASP A 193 15.35 -10.70 -7.09
N LEU A 194 14.27 -11.47 -7.00
CA LEU A 194 13.04 -11.06 -6.32
C LEU A 194 13.24 -10.76 -4.82
N ASP A 195 14.03 -11.57 -4.11
CA ASP A 195 14.33 -11.40 -2.68
C ASP A 195 15.02 -10.07 -2.35
N MET A 196 15.69 -9.47 -3.32
CA MET A 196 16.48 -8.24 -3.15
C MET A 196 15.87 -7.06 -3.92
N TYR A 197 14.69 -7.22 -4.52
CA TYR A 197 14.04 -6.14 -5.24
C TYR A 197 13.71 -4.98 -4.28
N PRO A 198 14.39 -3.82 -4.39
CA PRO A 198 14.36 -2.80 -3.35
C PRO A 198 13.09 -1.94 -3.38
N TRP A 199 12.23 -2.16 -4.38
CA TRP A 199 11.02 -1.37 -4.60
C TRP A 199 9.75 -2.15 -4.28
N SER A 200 9.86 -3.18 -3.43
CA SER A 200 8.73 -3.86 -2.80
C SER A 200 8.99 -4.06 -1.31
N SER A 201 7.96 -4.43 -0.55
CA SER A 201 8.13 -4.83 0.85
C SER A 201 8.56 -6.29 1.03
N LEU A 202 8.75 -7.08 -0.03
CA LEU A 202 9.15 -8.49 0.13
C LEU A 202 10.44 -8.66 0.95
N PRO A 203 11.51 -7.87 0.73
CA PRO A 203 12.74 -7.98 1.52
C PRO A 203 12.53 -7.82 3.03
N ASP A 204 11.53 -7.03 3.45
CA ASP A 204 11.13 -6.90 4.86
C ASP A 204 10.55 -8.22 5.40
N TYR A 205 9.62 -8.81 4.64
CA TYR A 205 8.92 -10.05 5.01
C TYR A 205 9.86 -11.23 5.21
N ILE A 206 10.93 -11.28 4.41
CA ILE A 206 11.93 -12.35 4.44
C ILE A 206 13.17 -12.01 5.26
N GLY A 207 13.18 -10.87 5.96
CA GLY A 207 14.25 -10.46 6.87
C GLY A 207 15.57 -10.05 6.20
N LYS A 208 15.54 -9.68 4.91
CA LYS A 208 16.70 -9.15 4.18
C LYS A 208 16.90 -7.66 4.40
N VAL A 209 15.80 -6.95 4.62
CA VAL A 209 15.76 -5.53 4.97
C VAL A 209 14.89 -5.36 6.21
N LYS A 210 15.08 -4.27 6.95
CA LYS A 210 14.21 -3.91 8.08
C LYS A 210 13.81 -2.45 7.96
N THR A 211 12.77 -2.19 7.17
CA THR A 211 12.09 -0.89 7.16
C THR A 211 11.21 -0.76 8.39
N SER A 212 11.06 0.47 8.87
CA SER A 212 10.27 0.81 10.06
C SER A 212 8.79 1.04 9.77
N PHE A 213 8.38 1.02 8.49
CA PHE A 213 7.07 1.53 8.09
C PHE A 213 6.06 0.52 7.52
N VAL A 214 6.48 -0.73 7.33
CA VAL A 214 5.60 -1.81 6.86
C VAL A 214 5.10 -2.62 8.05
N THR A 215 3.77 -2.75 8.18
CA THR A 215 3.10 -3.52 9.23
C THR A 215 2.88 -4.95 8.74
N MET A 216 3.89 -5.80 8.91
CA MET A 216 3.90 -7.19 8.42
C MET A 216 3.06 -8.21 9.22
N PRO A 217 2.90 -8.11 10.57
CA PRO A 217 2.25 -9.15 11.37
C PRO A 217 0.86 -9.59 10.89
N PRO A 218 -0.02 -8.71 10.39
CA PRO A 218 -1.31 -9.12 9.83
C PRO A 218 -1.22 -10.13 8.68
N ILE A 219 -0.09 -10.22 7.98
CA ILE A 219 0.11 -11.23 6.92
C ILE A 219 1.03 -12.34 7.41
N LEU A 220 2.15 -12.01 8.05
CA LEU A 220 3.09 -13.02 8.55
C LEU A 220 2.47 -13.93 9.63
N GLY A 221 1.40 -13.49 10.31
CA GLY A 221 0.68 -14.31 11.29
C GLY A 221 0.04 -15.59 10.73
N TYR A 222 -0.22 -15.67 9.42
CA TYR A 222 -0.70 -16.89 8.77
C TYR A 222 0.42 -17.87 8.41
N PHE A 223 1.69 -17.48 8.60
CA PHE A 223 2.85 -18.25 8.22
C PHE A 223 3.68 -18.60 9.46
N LYS A 224 4.17 -19.84 9.55
CA LYS A 224 5.00 -20.27 10.70
C LYS A 224 6.33 -19.51 10.77
N THR A 225 6.86 -19.13 9.61
CA THR A 225 8.15 -18.44 9.46
C THR A 225 8.14 -17.54 8.24
N SER A 226 9.03 -16.53 8.22
CA SER A 226 9.35 -15.75 7.01
C SER A 226 9.73 -16.62 5.82
N SER A 227 10.43 -17.74 6.05
CA SER A 227 10.79 -18.71 5.01
C SER A 227 9.55 -19.40 4.42
N SER A 228 8.54 -19.73 5.23
CA SER A 228 7.29 -20.31 4.71
C SER A 228 6.49 -19.30 3.88
N TYR A 229 6.53 -18.01 4.23
CA TYR A 229 5.98 -16.95 3.39
C TYR A 229 6.72 -16.84 2.06
N ARG A 230 8.05 -16.83 2.10
CA ARG A 230 8.89 -16.84 0.88
C ARG A 230 8.53 -18.02 -0.03
N SER A 231 8.46 -19.23 0.50
CA SER A 231 8.08 -20.41 -0.29
C SER A 231 6.69 -20.27 -0.91
N PHE A 232 5.73 -19.70 -0.17
CA PHE A 232 4.40 -19.40 -0.68
C PHE A 232 4.44 -18.38 -1.83
N VAL A 233 5.23 -17.31 -1.73
CA VAL A 233 5.41 -16.35 -2.81
C VAL A 233 5.97 -17.03 -4.07
N TYR A 234 6.99 -17.88 -3.90
CA TYR A 234 7.70 -18.56 -5.00
C TYR A 234 6.94 -19.74 -5.63
N ASP A 235 5.83 -20.22 -5.05
CA ASP A 235 5.11 -21.41 -5.51
C ASP A 235 4.33 -21.20 -6.84
N GLN A 236 5.02 -21.31 -7.97
CA GLN A 236 4.42 -21.06 -9.29
C GLN A 236 3.29 -22.02 -9.68
N VAL A 237 3.19 -23.21 -9.07
CA VAL A 237 2.22 -24.25 -9.46
C VAL A 237 0.79 -23.83 -9.11
N GLY A 238 0.60 -23.19 -7.95
CA GLY A 238 -0.70 -22.68 -7.54
C GLY A 238 -1.09 -21.36 -8.22
N TYR A 239 -0.10 -20.53 -8.59
CA TYR A 239 -0.30 -19.12 -8.87
C TYR A 239 -1.37 -18.82 -9.93
N PRO A 240 -1.41 -19.49 -11.10
CA PRO A 240 -2.43 -19.21 -12.12
C PRO A 240 -3.85 -19.47 -11.62
N LYS A 241 -4.07 -20.57 -10.88
CA LYS A 241 -5.38 -20.91 -10.33
C LYS A 241 -5.84 -19.87 -9.32
N GLN A 242 -4.92 -19.38 -8.48
CA GLN A 242 -5.25 -18.38 -7.46
C GLN A 242 -5.45 -16.99 -8.05
N LEU A 243 -4.72 -16.66 -9.12
CA LEU A 243 -4.90 -15.39 -9.84
C LEU A 243 -6.33 -15.24 -10.36
N GLU A 244 -6.96 -16.33 -10.84
CA GLU A 244 -8.39 -16.32 -11.22
C GLU A 244 -9.33 -15.93 -10.07
N HIS A 245 -9.00 -16.30 -8.84
CA HIS A 245 -9.82 -16.00 -7.66
C HIS A 245 -9.66 -14.54 -7.21
N ILE A 246 -8.47 -13.95 -7.42
CA ILE A 246 -8.17 -12.56 -7.03
C ILE A 246 -8.19 -11.58 -8.20
N LYS A 247 -8.60 -11.98 -9.41
CA LYS A 247 -8.55 -11.13 -10.61
C LYS A 247 -9.29 -9.79 -10.44
N HIS A 248 -10.43 -9.83 -9.75
CA HIS A 248 -11.23 -8.65 -9.44
C HIS A 248 -10.56 -7.71 -8.43
N LEU A 249 -9.57 -8.21 -7.67
CA LEU A 249 -8.78 -7.43 -6.72
C LEU A 249 -7.62 -6.71 -7.40
N VAL A 250 -7.12 -7.18 -8.54
CA VAL A 250 -5.87 -6.69 -9.13
C VAL A 250 -6.11 -5.79 -10.34
N LEU A 251 -5.07 -5.06 -10.75
CA LEU A 251 -5.10 -4.38 -12.04
C LEU A 251 -5.10 -5.44 -13.15
N GLU A 252 -6.23 -5.61 -13.83
CA GLU A 252 -6.23 -6.20 -15.16
C GLU A 252 -5.52 -5.22 -16.11
N GLU A 253 -4.25 -5.46 -16.44
CA GLU A 253 -3.65 -4.82 -17.61
C GLU A 253 -2.83 -5.82 -18.42
N VAL A 254 -3.43 -6.28 -19.51
CA VAL A 254 -2.73 -6.43 -20.78
C VAL A 254 -2.72 -5.07 -21.47
#